data_AF-A0A1E4B0Y8-F1
#
_entry.id   AF-A0A1E4B0Y8-F1
#
_cell.length_a   1.000
_cell.length_b   1.000
_cell.length_c   1.000
_cell.angle_alpha   90.00
_cell.angle_beta   90.00
_cell.angle_gamma   90.00
#
_symmetry.space_group_name_H-M   'P 1'
#
loop_
_entity.id
_entity.type
_entity.pdbx_description
1 polymer ?
#
loop_
_entity_poly.entity_id
_entity_poly.type
_entity_poly.pdbx_seq_one_letter_code
_entity_poly.pdbx_strand_id
1 'polypeptide(L)'
;MAALYSGWVMRKKPLPRLWLITDARNDRGLRRALAALPRGSGLIYRHYHLTDSERLARFRGLRRAARARGHLVILADSALTAREWGADGIYGSPRALVPRRAALLHLATVHNPREIALANRLGADAMLLSPVFATRSHPGGQWLGQVRFRLLAHLARAPVIALGGMTRQRARTLGWPRWAAIDGLS
;
A
#
# COMPACT_ATOMS: atom_id res chain seq x y z
N MET A 1 -40.79 -10.00 -20.28
CA MET A 1 -39.56 -9.22 -20.58
C MET A 1 -38.62 -9.28 -19.38
N ALA A 2 -37.60 -10.13 -19.42
CA ALA A 2 -36.61 -10.23 -18.35
C ALA A 2 -35.41 -9.33 -18.71
N ALA A 3 -35.23 -8.24 -17.95
CA ALA A 3 -34.05 -7.40 -18.08
C ALA A 3 -32.85 -8.11 -17.41
N LEU A 4 -31.99 -8.70 -18.24
CA LEU A 4 -30.68 -9.19 -17.85
C LEU A 4 -29.76 -8.00 -17.57
N TYR A 5 -29.69 -7.54 -16.32
CA TYR A 5 -28.60 -6.67 -15.89
C TYR A 5 -27.35 -7.53 -15.65
N SER A 6 -26.60 -7.78 -16.72
CA SER A 6 -25.20 -8.19 -16.64
C SER A 6 -24.36 -7.01 -16.15
N GLY A 7 -24.58 -6.61 -14.90
CA GLY A 7 -23.68 -5.72 -14.20
C GLY A 7 -22.36 -6.45 -14.01
N TRP A 8 -21.33 -6.05 -14.75
CA TRP A 8 -19.95 -6.42 -14.46
C TRP A 8 -19.61 -5.90 -13.06
N VAL A 9 -19.96 -6.68 -12.03
CA VAL A 9 -19.43 -6.49 -10.69
C VAL A 9 -17.95 -6.82 -10.82
N MET A 10 -17.12 -5.79 -11.02
CA MET A 10 -15.68 -5.92 -10.79
C MET A 10 -15.54 -6.45 -9.38
N ARG A 11 -15.28 -7.76 -9.23
CA ARG A 11 -14.93 -8.36 -7.94
C ARG A 11 -13.67 -7.64 -7.49
N LYS A 12 -13.82 -6.60 -6.65
CA LYS A 12 -12.70 -5.97 -5.95
C LYS A 12 -12.02 -7.11 -5.19
N LYS A 13 -10.81 -7.49 -5.62
CA LYS A 13 -10.02 -8.50 -4.93
C LYS A 13 -9.94 -8.07 -3.46
N PRO A 14 -10.08 -8.99 -2.49
CA PRO A 14 -9.98 -8.65 -1.08
C PRO A 14 -8.61 -8.01 -0.82
N LEU A 15 -8.60 -6.94 -0.03
CA LEU A 15 -7.38 -6.18 0.25
C LEU A 15 -6.32 -7.08 0.91
N PRO A 16 -5.10 -7.22 0.32
CA PRO A 16 -4.04 -8.09 0.82
C PRO A 16 -3.70 -7.89 2.30
N ARG A 17 -3.30 -8.98 2.96
CA ARG A 17 -2.82 -8.98 4.36
C ARG A 17 -1.38 -8.53 4.50
N LEU A 18 -0.55 -8.78 3.48
CA LEU A 18 0.87 -8.49 3.51
C LEU A 18 1.27 -7.67 2.30
N TRP A 19 1.94 -6.56 2.56
CA TRP A 19 2.38 -5.61 1.55
C TRP A 19 3.91 -5.42 1.58
N LEU A 20 4.53 -5.47 0.41
CA LEU A 20 5.91 -5.04 0.21
C LEU A 20 5.90 -3.61 -0.34
N ILE A 21 6.65 -2.72 0.29
CA ILE A 21 6.86 -1.36 -0.19
C ILE A 21 8.27 -1.26 -0.75
N THR A 22 8.39 -0.77 -1.98
CA THR A 22 9.69 -0.62 -2.64
C THR A 22 10.40 0.67 -2.19
N ASP A 23 11.71 0.62 -2.11
CA ASP A 23 12.59 1.73 -1.76
C ASP A 23 13.97 1.49 -2.40
N ALA A 24 14.82 2.53 -2.52
CA ALA A 24 16.19 2.37 -3.02
C ALA A 24 16.96 1.29 -2.24
N ARG A 25 16.72 1.23 -0.92
CA ARG A 25 17.42 0.33 0.01
C ARG A 25 17.15 -1.16 -0.22
N ASN A 26 15.98 -1.51 -0.72
CA ASN A 26 15.61 -2.91 -0.94
C ASN A 26 15.59 -3.31 -2.42
N ASP A 27 15.93 -2.39 -3.33
CA ASP A 27 15.71 -2.58 -4.76
C ASP A 27 16.36 -3.86 -5.31
N ARG A 28 17.62 -4.12 -4.95
CA ARG A 28 18.36 -5.33 -5.37
C ARG A 28 17.63 -6.64 -5.03
N GLY A 29 16.89 -6.68 -3.92
CA GLY A 29 16.21 -7.88 -3.43
C GLY A 29 14.74 -8.02 -3.86
N LEU A 30 14.14 -7.02 -4.51
CA LEU A 30 12.68 -6.96 -4.70
C LEU A 30 12.10 -8.15 -5.46
N ARG A 31 12.78 -8.65 -6.50
CA ARG A 31 12.28 -9.82 -7.26
C ARG A 31 12.23 -11.07 -6.38
N ARG A 32 13.26 -11.31 -5.57
CA ARG A 32 13.30 -12.43 -4.62
C ARG A 32 12.25 -12.26 -3.53
N ALA A 33 12.10 -11.04 -3.00
CA ALA A 33 11.08 -10.74 -2.00
C ALA A 33 9.66 -11.00 -2.52
N LEU A 34 9.33 -10.52 -3.73
CA LEU A 34 8.05 -10.80 -4.38
C LEU A 34 7.81 -12.30 -4.57
N ALA A 35 8.83 -13.06 -4.98
CA ALA A 35 8.71 -14.51 -5.13
C ALA A 35 8.43 -15.22 -3.79
N ALA A 36 8.99 -14.73 -2.69
CA ALA A 36 8.82 -15.29 -1.35
C ALA A 36 7.51 -14.86 -0.66
N LEU A 37 6.82 -13.82 -1.14
CA LEU A 37 5.54 -13.39 -0.58
C LEU A 37 4.44 -14.44 -0.81
N PRO A 38 3.49 -14.60 0.14
CA PRO A 38 2.28 -15.37 -0.09
C PRO A 38 1.53 -14.89 -1.33
N ARG A 39 0.96 -15.82 -2.11
CA ARG A 39 0.16 -15.48 -3.29
C ARG A 39 -0.95 -14.50 -2.91
N GLY A 40 -1.22 -13.52 -3.78
CA GLY A 40 -2.22 -12.48 -3.50
C GLY A 40 -1.78 -11.39 -2.49
N SER A 41 -0.51 -11.32 -2.09
CA SER A 41 0.08 -10.15 -1.42
C SER A 41 -0.02 -8.85 -2.26
N GLY A 42 0.36 -7.72 -1.67
CA GLY A 42 0.41 -6.44 -2.37
C GLY A 42 1.82 -5.87 -2.53
N LEU A 43 2.03 -5.08 -3.57
CA LEU A 43 3.24 -4.33 -3.86
C LEU A 43 2.87 -2.83 -3.96
N ILE A 44 3.57 -1.97 -3.21
CA ILE A 44 3.49 -0.51 -3.37
C ILE A 44 4.82 -0.02 -3.96
N TYR A 45 4.78 0.45 -5.21
CA TYR A 45 5.95 0.91 -5.95
C TYR A 45 6.12 2.44 -5.81
N ARG A 46 7.29 2.89 -5.33
CA ARG A 46 7.58 4.31 -5.02
C ARG A 46 8.72 4.86 -5.88
N HIS A 47 9.94 4.34 -5.70
CA HIS A 47 11.15 4.58 -6.50
C HIS A 47 11.30 6.00 -7.08
N TYR A 48 11.10 7.03 -6.26
CA TYR A 48 11.16 8.43 -6.69
C TYR A 48 12.55 8.92 -7.07
N HIS A 49 13.60 8.14 -6.79
CA HIS A 49 15.00 8.49 -7.05
C HIS A 49 15.47 8.12 -8.46
N LEU A 50 14.66 7.37 -9.23
CA LEU A 50 14.97 7.00 -10.60
C LEU A 50 14.44 8.07 -11.57
N THR A 51 15.05 8.19 -12.73
CA THR A 51 14.47 8.95 -13.85
C THR A 51 13.17 8.29 -14.32
N ASP A 52 12.31 9.02 -15.03
CA ASP A 52 11.00 8.50 -15.46
C ASP A 52 11.11 7.24 -16.32
N SER A 53 12.09 7.17 -17.22
CA SER A 53 12.32 6.02 -18.10
C SER A 53 12.78 4.78 -17.31
N GLU A 54 13.74 4.96 -16.40
CA GLU A 54 14.23 3.90 -15.51
C GLU A 54 13.14 3.43 -14.55
N ARG A 55 12.37 4.36 -14.00
CA ARG A 55 11.26 4.09 -13.07
C ARG A 55 10.17 3.28 -13.76
N LEU A 56 9.79 3.63 -14.99
CA LEU A 56 8.83 2.85 -15.78
C LEU A 56 9.37 1.46 -16.13
N ALA A 57 10.62 1.36 -16.59
CA ALA A 57 11.24 0.08 -16.92
C ALA A 57 11.28 -0.86 -15.69
N ARG A 58 11.69 -0.32 -14.55
CA ARG A 58 11.74 -1.03 -13.27
C ARG A 58 10.35 -1.45 -12.81
N PHE A 59 9.37 -0.55 -12.88
CA PHE A 59 7.97 -0.85 -12.58
C PHE A 59 7.44 -2.00 -13.43
N ARG A 60 7.65 -1.97 -14.76
CA ARG A 60 7.20 -3.03 -15.69
C ARG A 60 7.79 -4.39 -15.32
N GLY A 61 9.07 -4.44 -14.95
CA GLY A 61 9.73 -5.67 -14.51
C GLY A 61 9.10 -6.25 -13.23
N LEU A 62 8.92 -5.41 -12.20
CA LEU A 62 8.34 -5.83 -10.93
C LEU A 62 6.85 -6.18 -11.05
N ARG A 63 6.09 -5.44 -11.85
CA ARG A 63 4.67 -5.71 -12.13
C ARG A 63 4.47 -7.08 -12.75
N ARG A 64 5.33 -7.48 -13.71
CA ARG A 64 5.27 -8.83 -14.32
C ARG A 64 5.49 -9.91 -13.26
N ALA A 65 6.53 -9.77 -12.43
CA ALA A 65 6.80 -10.72 -11.35
C ALA A 65 5.67 -10.79 -10.31
N ALA A 66 5.10 -9.63 -9.95
CA ALA A 66 4.00 -9.53 -8.99
C ALA A 66 2.72 -10.19 -9.53
N ARG A 67 2.37 -9.95 -10.80
CA ARG A 67 1.18 -10.51 -11.44
C ARG A 67 1.25 -12.03 -11.61
N ALA A 68 2.42 -12.60 -11.88
CA ALA A 68 2.61 -14.05 -11.95
C ALA A 68 2.20 -14.77 -10.64
N ARG A 69 2.19 -14.05 -9.51
CA ARG A 69 1.78 -14.55 -8.19
C ARG A 69 0.45 -13.99 -7.70
N GLY A 70 -0.28 -13.30 -8.59
CA GLY A 70 -1.58 -12.71 -8.32
C GLY A 70 -1.56 -11.51 -7.38
N HIS A 71 -0.41 -10.88 -7.17
CA HIS A 71 -0.29 -9.73 -6.28
C HIS A 71 -0.99 -8.49 -6.85
N LEU A 72 -1.51 -7.64 -5.95
CA LEU A 72 -1.93 -6.29 -6.32
C LEU A 72 -0.70 -5.40 -6.46
N VAL A 73 -0.71 -4.51 -7.46
CA VAL A 73 0.38 -3.57 -7.73
C VAL A 73 -0.17 -2.15 -7.65
N ILE A 74 0.29 -1.39 -6.65
CA ILE A 74 -0.14 -0.01 -6.38
C ILE A 74 1.03 0.90 -6.71
N LEU A 75 0.76 1.97 -7.45
CA LEU A 75 1.77 2.95 -7.86
C LEU A 75 1.67 4.19 -6.98
N ALA A 76 2.80 4.65 -6.46
CA ALA A 76 2.85 5.92 -5.74
C ALA A 76 3.03 7.08 -6.72
N ASP A 77 1.95 7.43 -7.42
CA ASP A 77 1.92 8.45 -8.47
C ASP A 77 0.47 8.90 -8.72
N SER A 78 0.26 9.75 -9.71
CA SER A 78 -1.05 10.19 -10.16
C SER A 78 -1.91 9.02 -10.67
N ALA A 79 -3.23 9.21 -10.62
CA ALA A 79 -4.19 8.25 -11.17
C ALA A 79 -4.02 8.05 -12.69
N LEU A 80 -3.56 9.08 -13.41
CA LEU A 80 -3.30 9.00 -14.85
C LEU A 80 -2.12 8.06 -15.12
N THR A 81 -0.98 8.33 -14.49
CA THR A 81 0.24 7.50 -14.58
C THR A 81 -0.06 6.06 -14.18
N ALA A 82 -0.78 5.85 -13.08
CA ALA A 82 -1.16 4.52 -12.60
C ALA A 82 -1.98 3.74 -13.63
N ARG A 83 -2.93 4.41 -14.30
CA ARG A 83 -3.73 3.80 -15.35
C ARG A 83 -2.88 3.46 -16.58
N GLU A 84 -2.05 4.39 -17.04
CA GLU A 84 -1.17 4.20 -18.20
C GLU A 84 -0.16 3.07 -18.00
N TRP A 85 0.40 2.98 -16.79
CA TRP A 85 1.35 1.93 -16.44
C TRP A 85 0.63 0.61 -16.10
N GLY A 86 -0.69 0.68 -15.91
CA GLY A 86 -1.56 -0.46 -15.63
C GLY A 86 -1.37 -1.01 -14.21
N ALA A 87 -1.17 -0.13 -13.24
CA ALA A 87 -1.29 -0.42 -11.81
C ALA A 87 -2.77 -0.65 -11.43
N ASP A 88 -2.98 -1.32 -10.30
CA ASP A 88 -4.31 -1.63 -9.74
C ASP A 88 -4.80 -0.52 -8.80
N GLY A 89 -3.95 0.49 -8.52
CA GLY A 89 -4.29 1.61 -7.65
C GLY A 89 -3.16 2.60 -7.46
N ILE A 90 -3.45 3.63 -6.67
CA ILE A 90 -2.56 4.72 -6.29
C ILE A 90 -2.30 4.77 -4.79
N TYR A 91 -1.13 5.28 -4.42
CA TYR A 91 -0.66 5.44 -3.05
C TYR A 91 -0.08 6.84 -2.80
N GLY A 92 -0.48 7.49 -1.70
CA GLY A 92 0.00 8.83 -1.37
C GLY A 92 -0.77 9.49 -0.23
N SER A 93 -0.49 10.77 0.02
CA SER A 93 -1.25 11.55 1.00
C SER A 93 -2.72 11.67 0.56
N PRO A 94 -3.69 11.83 1.47
CA PRO A 94 -5.11 11.85 1.09
C PRO A 94 -5.44 12.84 -0.02
N ARG A 95 -4.80 14.02 -0.03
CA ARG A 95 -5.00 15.06 -1.05
C ARG A 95 -4.43 14.68 -2.42
N ALA A 96 -3.31 13.95 -2.46
CA ALA A 96 -2.70 13.50 -3.70
C ALA A 96 -3.54 12.42 -4.43
N LEU A 97 -4.54 11.84 -3.74
CA LEU A 97 -5.42 10.80 -4.27
C LEU A 97 -6.71 11.35 -4.91
N VAL A 98 -6.86 12.68 -5.00
CA VAL A 98 -8.03 13.35 -5.55
C VAL A 98 -7.73 13.86 -6.96
N PRO A 99 -8.69 13.81 -7.91
CA PRO A 99 -10.03 13.21 -7.80
C PRO A 99 -9.99 11.68 -7.82
N ARG A 100 -10.95 11.04 -7.14
CA ARG A 100 -11.06 9.57 -7.16
C ARG A 100 -11.33 9.05 -8.57
N ARG A 101 -10.72 7.91 -8.90
CA ARG A 101 -10.99 7.16 -10.13
C ARG A 101 -11.50 5.75 -9.80
N ALA A 102 -12.77 5.45 -10.08
CA ALA A 102 -13.43 4.22 -9.62
C ALA A 102 -12.71 2.90 -9.98
N ALA A 103 -11.94 2.88 -11.07
CA ALA A 103 -11.17 1.71 -11.51
C ALA A 103 -9.85 1.47 -10.72
N LEU A 104 -9.46 2.38 -9.83
CA LEU A 104 -8.22 2.32 -9.06
C LEU A 104 -8.49 2.25 -7.56
N LEU A 105 -7.70 1.44 -6.84
CA LEU A 105 -7.65 1.51 -5.38
C LEU A 105 -6.92 2.78 -4.91
N HIS A 106 -7.40 3.41 -3.85
CA HIS A 106 -6.82 4.62 -3.27
C HIS A 106 -6.28 4.31 -1.87
N LEU A 107 -4.95 4.17 -1.74
CA LEU A 107 -4.27 3.83 -0.48
C LEU A 107 -3.65 5.10 0.13
N ALA A 108 -4.28 5.62 1.18
CA ALA A 108 -3.85 6.86 1.81
C ALA A 108 -2.76 6.65 2.87
N THR A 109 -1.72 7.48 2.89
CA THR A 109 -0.79 7.57 4.03
C THR A 109 -1.37 8.45 5.11
N VAL A 110 -1.37 7.98 6.36
CA VAL A 110 -1.89 8.74 7.49
C VAL A 110 -0.98 8.59 8.71
N HIS A 111 -0.91 9.66 9.51
CA HIS A 111 -0.02 9.76 10.67
C HIS A 111 -0.74 10.24 11.93
N ASN A 112 -1.90 10.88 11.80
CA ASN A 112 -2.61 11.53 12.91
C ASN A 112 -4.14 11.57 12.68
N PRO A 113 -4.95 11.93 13.70
CA PRO A 113 -6.42 11.96 13.57
C PRO A 113 -6.93 12.87 12.45
N ARG A 114 -6.26 14.01 12.18
CA ARG A 114 -6.69 14.95 11.15
C ARG A 114 -6.56 14.34 9.75
N GLU A 115 -5.45 13.65 9.49
CA GLU A 115 -5.24 12.94 8.23
C GLU A 115 -6.18 11.75 8.05
N ILE A 116 -6.48 11.01 9.13
CA ILE A 116 -7.49 9.93 9.10
C ILE A 116 -8.87 10.49 8.77
N ALA A 117 -9.29 11.59 9.42
CA ALA A 117 -10.56 12.25 9.14
C ALA A 117 -10.63 12.73 7.67
N LEU A 118 -9.53 13.25 7.14
CA LEU A 118 -9.44 13.65 5.74
C LEU A 118 -9.53 12.44 4.80
N ALA A 119 -8.78 11.37 5.07
CA ALA A 119 -8.83 10.13 4.28
C ALA A 119 -10.21 9.47 4.30
N ASN A 120 -10.91 9.52 5.44
CA ASN A 120 -12.31 9.10 5.57
C ASN A 120 -13.22 9.93 4.66
N ARG A 121 -13.10 11.27 4.71
CA ARG A 121 -13.92 12.19 3.90
C ARG A 121 -13.69 11.99 2.40
N LEU A 122 -12.45 11.74 2.01
CA LEU A 122 -12.06 11.51 0.61
C LEU A 122 -12.28 10.05 0.16
N GLY A 123 -12.75 9.18 1.05
CA GLY A 123 -13.12 7.81 0.74
C GLY A 123 -11.94 6.90 0.39
N ALA A 124 -10.80 6.99 1.07
CA ALA A 124 -9.70 6.05 0.83
C ALA A 124 -10.16 4.58 0.92
N ASP A 125 -9.69 3.72 0.02
CA ASP A 125 -10.01 2.28 0.04
C ASP A 125 -9.22 1.54 1.15
N ALA A 126 -8.08 2.08 1.55
CA ALA A 126 -7.31 1.64 2.72
C ALA A 126 -6.39 2.77 3.22
N MET A 127 -5.91 2.64 4.46
CA MET A 127 -5.03 3.63 5.09
C MET A 127 -3.75 2.97 5.61
N LEU A 128 -2.59 3.47 5.19
CA LEU A 128 -1.30 3.09 5.77
C LEU A 128 -0.98 4.01 6.95
N LEU A 129 -1.20 3.49 8.15
CA LEU A 129 -0.95 4.21 9.40
C LEU A 129 0.48 3.94 9.88
N SER A 130 1.27 5.00 10.02
CA SER A 130 2.71 4.91 10.29
C SER A 130 3.30 6.14 11.02
N PRO A 131 4.49 6.01 11.64
CA PRO A 131 5.21 4.77 11.90
C PRO A 131 4.68 4.05 13.15
N VAL A 132 4.38 2.75 13.05
CA VAL A 132 3.94 1.94 14.21
C VAL A 132 5.08 1.77 15.21
N PHE A 133 6.27 1.42 14.73
CA PHE A 133 7.46 1.24 15.55
C PHE A 133 8.61 2.12 15.04
N ALA A 134 9.67 2.23 15.84
CA ALA A 134 10.91 2.90 15.45
C ALA A 134 11.41 2.43 14.08
N THR A 135 11.83 3.38 13.24
CA THR A 135 12.28 3.12 11.87
C THR A 135 13.72 3.54 11.68
N ARG A 136 14.46 2.82 10.81
CA ARG A 136 15.82 3.21 10.41
C ARG A 136 15.86 4.49 9.57
N SER A 137 14.74 4.86 8.94
CA SER A 137 14.65 6.08 8.13
C SER A 137 14.67 7.35 8.97
N HIS A 138 14.27 7.28 10.25
CA HIS A 138 14.29 8.41 11.19
C HIS A 138 14.66 7.89 12.59
N PRO A 139 15.96 7.62 12.86
CA PRO A 139 16.41 7.27 14.20
C PRO A 139 16.06 8.40 15.19
N GLY A 140 15.34 8.08 16.27
CA GLY A 140 14.90 9.07 17.28
C GLY A 140 13.58 9.79 16.98
N GLY A 141 12.96 9.56 15.81
CA GLY A 141 11.64 10.11 15.51
C GLY A 141 10.54 9.49 16.38
N GLN A 142 9.48 10.25 16.70
CA GLN A 142 8.33 9.71 17.43
C GLN A 142 7.63 8.60 16.62
N TRP A 143 7.31 7.48 17.29
CA TRP A 143 6.48 6.41 16.74
C TRP A 143 5.21 6.22 17.57
N LEU A 144 4.21 5.56 16.99
CA LEU A 144 2.91 5.38 17.64
C LEU A 144 2.99 4.37 18.80
N GLY A 145 3.69 3.26 18.59
CA GLY A 145 3.58 2.09 19.44
C GLY A 145 2.22 1.40 19.27
N GLN A 146 2.04 0.26 19.92
CA GLN A 146 0.86 -0.60 19.70
C GLN A 146 -0.45 0.08 20.15
N VAL A 147 -0.43 0.73 21.31
CA VAL A 147 -1.63 1.35 21.90
C VAL A 147 -2.12 2.52 21.04
N ARG A 148 -1.26 3.51 20.76
CA ARG A 148 -1.65 4.66 19.94
C ARG A 148 -2.00 4.26 18.51
N PHE A 149 -1.31 3.27 17.94
CA PHE A 149 -1.68 2.72 16.64
C PHE A 149 -3.12 2.20 16.64
N ARG A 150 -3.50 1.38 17.63
CA ARG A 150 -4.87 0.85 17.72
C ARG A 150 -5.90 1.97 17.93
N LEU A 151 -5.64 2.92 18.82
CA LEU A 151 -6.55 4.06 19.04
C LEU A 151 -6.80 4.85 17.75
N LEU A 152 -5.74 5.16 17.00
CA LEU A 152 -5.86 5.83 15.72
C LEU A 152 -6.56 4.96 14.67
N ALA A 153 -6.25 3.66 14.62
CA ALA A 153 -6.86 2.75 13.66
C ALA A 153 -8.38 2.64 13.82
N HIS A 154 -8.92 2.80 15.04
CA HIS A 154 -10.38 2.81 15.29
C HIS A 154 -11.08 4.05 14.71
N LEU A 155 -10.35 5.14 14.43
CA LEU A 155 -10.90 6.32 13.78
C LEU A 155 -11.09 6.13 12.27
N ALA A 156 -10.49 5.10 11.68
CA ALA A 156 -10.55 4.85 10.25
C ALA A 156 -11.85 4.12 9.85
N ARG A 157 -12.51 4.61 8.80
CA ARG A 157 -13.68 3.98 8.17
C ARG A 157 -13.30 2.96 7.08
N ALA A 158 -12.02 2.87 6.77
CA ALA A 158 -11.45 1.94 5.79
C ALA A 158 -10.41 1.03 6.46
N PRO A 159 -10.10 -0.14 5.88
CA PRO A 159 -9.07 -1.04 6.42
C PRO A 159 -7.72 -0.34 6.63
N VAL A 160 -7.17 -0.49 7.83
CA VAL A 160 -5.85 0.05 8.17
C VAL A 160 -4.77 -1.01 7.91
N ILE A 161 -3.67 -0.58 7.29
CA ILE A 161 -2.46 -1.35 7.06
C ILE A 161 -1.37 -0.76 7.97
N ALA A 162 -0.83 -1.56 8.89
CA ALA A 162 0.25 -1.14 9.77
C ALA A 162 1.55 -0.95 8.97
N LEU A 163 2.19 0.21 9.09
CA LEU A 163 3.45 0.53 8.43
C LEU A 163 4.43 1.24 9.37
N GLY A 164 5.74 1.07 9.12
CA GLY A 164 6.81 1.75 9.85
C GLY A 164 7.39 0.86 10.95
N GLY A 165 8.64 0.45 10.75
CA GLY A 165 9.36 -0.42 11.67
C GLY A 165 8.75 -1.84 11.77
N MET A 166 7.93 -2.26 10.83
CA MET A 166 7.30 -3.57 10.83
C MET A 166 8.28 -4.68 10.43
N THR A 167 8.23 -5.80 11.15
CA THR A 167 8.88 -7.08 10.84
C THR A 167 7.89 -8.21 11.08
N ARG A 168 8.19 -9.45 10.64
CA ARG A 168 7.32 -10.61 10.93
C ARG A 168 7.08 -10.82 12.43
N GLN A 169 8.11 -10.60 13.26
CA GLN A 169 7.97 -10.70 14.72
C GLN A 169 7.05 -9.61 15.26
N ARG A 170 7.29 -8.35 14.89
CA ARG A 170 6.46 -7.21 15.33
C ARG A 170 5.02 -7.30 14.83
N ALA A 171 4.80 -7.85 13.63
CA ALA A 171 3.47 -8.12 13.10
C ALA A 171 2.72 -9.17 13.93
N ARG A 172 3.40 -10.24 14.35
CA ARG A 172 2.85 -11.24 15.27
C ARG A 172 2.49 -10.61 16.61
N THR A 173 3.40 -9.83 17.20
CA THR A 173 3.15 -9.14 18.47
C THR A 173 1.99 -8.14 18.37
N LEU A 174 1.92 -7.35 17.30
CA LEU A 174 0.85 -6.37 17.09
C LEU A 174 -0.52 -7.04 16.89
N GLY A 175 -0.55 -8.25 16.30
CA GLY A 175 -1.78 -9.00 16.04
C GLY A 175 -2.73 -8.33 15.05
N TRP A 176 -2.24 -7.38 14.24
CA TRP A 176 -3.08 -6.62 13.31
C TRP A 176 -3.17 -7.33 11.94
N PRO A 177 -4.36 -7.42 11.32
CA PRO A 177 -4.60 -8.31 10.17
C PRO A 177 -3.83 -7.92 8.90
N ARG A 178 -3.44 -6.65 8.75
CA ARG A 178 -2.77 -6.13 7.54
C ARG A 178 -1.55 -5.29 7.88
N TRP A 179 -0.42 -5.59 7.26
CA TRP A 179 0.78 -4.79 7.47
C TRP A 179 1.65 -4.72 6.23
N ALA A 180 2.51 -3.70 6.22
CA ALA A 180 3.42 -3.38 5.14
C ALA A 180 4.83 -3.23 5.67
N ALA A 181 5.81 -3.63 4.88
CA ALA A 181 7.22 -3.45 5.20
C ALA A 181 8.05 -3.12 3.97
N ILE A 182 9.13 -2.38 4.20
CA ILE A 182 10.16 -2.10 3.21
C ILE A 182 11.22 -3.22 3.31
N ASP A 183 11.87 -3.34 4.47
CA ASP A 183 12.94 -4.33 4.67
C ASP A 183 12.55 -5.50 5.59
N GLY A 184 11.48 -5.39 6.37
CA GLY A 184 11.14 -6.36 7.43
C GLY A 184 10.56 -7.71 6.98
N LEU A 185 10.76 -8.07 5.71
CA LEU A 185 10.23 -9.29 5.07
C LEU A 185 11.28 -10.33 4.73
N SER A 186 12.56 -9.93 4.73
CA SER A 186 13.74 -10.80 4.66
C SER A 186 13.91 -11.59 5.94
#